data_AF-A0A9D9ZUV1-F1
#
_entry.id   AF-A0A9D9ZUV1-F1
#
_cell.length_a   1.000
_cell.length_b   1.000
_cell.length_c   1.000
_cell.angle_alpha   90.00
_cell.angle_beta   90.00
_cell.angle_gamma   90.00
#
_symmetry.space_group_name_H-M   'P 1'
#
loop_
_entity.id
_entity.type
_entity.pdbx_description
1 polymer ?
#
loop_
_entity_poly.entity_id
_entity_poly.type
_entity_poly.pdbx_seq_one_letter_code
_entity_poly.pdbx_strand_id
1 'polypeptide(L)'
;MTTPPILIKKADMIESIAAALQYISYYHPADYIAHLARAYEREQSPAAKDAIAQILTNSKMSAEGHRPICQDTGIVNVFLKVGMNVRWDGFDGSLDDAINEGVRRAYNHPDNTLRASVVADPQFERKNTKDNTP
;
A
#
# COMPACT_ATOMS: atom_id res chain seq x y z
N MET A 1 2.04 8.50 38.26
CA MET A 1 2.67 9.39 37.26
C MET A 1 1.91 9.23 35.96
N THR A 2 1.32 10.30 35.43
CA THR A 2 0.63 10.26 34.13
C THR A 2 1.67 10.31 33.01
N THR A 3 1.66 9.33 32.10
CA THR A 3 2.53 9.29 30.93
C THR A 3 2.39 10.58 30.12
N PRO A 4 3.48 11.25 29.73
CA PRO A 4 3.40 12.46 28.92
C PRO A 4 2.72 12.16 27.57
N PRO A 5 1.97 13.13 27.01
CA PRO A 5 1.27 12.94 25.74
C PRO A 5 2.26 12.63 24.62
N ILE A 6 1.88 11.70 23.74
CA ILE A 6 2.64 11.39 22.52
C ILE A 6 2.15 12.31 21.42
N LEU A 7 3.03 13.18 20.93
CA LEU A 7 2.72 14.08 19.84
C LEU A 7 2.96 13.38 18.49
N ILE A 8 1.96 13.39 17.60
CA ILE A 8 2.08 12.89 16.23
C ILE A 8 1.82 14.05 15.28
N LYS A 9 2.79 14.35 14.42
CA LYS A 9 2.69 15.42 13.44
C LYS A 9 1.96 14.94 12.19
N LYS A 10 1.18 15.84 11.57
CA LYS A 10 0.48 15.57 10.29
C LYS A 10 1.44 15.07 9.21
N ALA A 11 2.60 15.71 9.08
CA ALA A 11 3.62 15.35 8.10
C ALA A 11 4.13 13.91 8.28
N ASP A 12 4.41 13.50 9.54
CA ASP A 12 4.91 12.17 9.84
C ASP A 12 3.86 11.09 9.52
N MET A 13 2.57 11.37 9.76
CA MET A 13 1.47 10.46 9.42
C MET A 13 1.30 10.31 7.90
N ILE A 14 1.28 11.42 7.17
CA ILE A 14 1.18 11.42 5.69
C ILE A 14 2.33 10.63 5.08
N GLU A 15 3.56 10.92 5.54
CA GLU A 15 4.75 10.25 5.04
C GLU A 15 4.74 8.75 5.36
N SER A 16 4.35 8.38 6.59
CA SER A 16 4.25 6.97 6.98
C SER A 16 3.28 6.19 6.09
N ILE A 17 2.15 6.78 5.73
CA ILE A 17 1.17 6.16 4.83
C ILE A 17 1.73 6.06 3.41
N ALA A 18 2.32 7.15 2.91
CA ALA A 18 2.86 7.19 1.56
C ALA A 18 3.99 6.17 1.37
N ALA A 19 4.95 6.14 2.30
CA ALA A 19 6.07 5.21 2.32
C ALA A 19 5.60 3.75 2.48
N ALA A 20 4.61 3.49 3.34
CA ALA A 20 4.06 2.15 3.50
C ALA A 20 3.42 1.62 2.21
N LEU A 21 2.60 2.45 1.54
CA LEU A 21 1.96 2.08 0.27
C LEU A 21 2.96 1.85 -0.85
N GLN A 22 4.00 2.69 -0.92
CA GLN A 22 5.10 2.49 -1.85
C GLN A 22 5.84 1.18 -1.57
N TYR A 23 6.22 0.92 -0.31
CA TYR A 23 6.91 -0.30 0.10
C TYR A 23 6.12 -1.57 -0.26
N ILE A 24 4.84 -1.65 0.11
CA ILE A 24 4.02 -2.84 -0.16
C ILE A 24 3.68 -3.00 -1.65
N SER A 25 3.83 -1.96 -2.47
CA SER A 25 3.54 -2.06 -3.90
C SER A 25 4.51 -3.00 -4.62
N TYR A 26 5.77 -3.08 -4.17
CA TYR A 26 6.82 -3.85 -4.82
C TYR A 26 7.52 -4.90 -3.94
N TYR A 27 7.19 -4.97 -2.64
CA TYR A 27 7.67 -6.05 -1.76
C TYR A 27 6.55 -7.00 -1.34
N HIS A 28 6.76 -8.29 -1.59
CA HIS A 28 6.03 -9.35 -0.88
C HIS A 28 6.67 -9.61 0.49
N PRO A 29 5.87 -10.00 1.50
CA PRO A 29 6.38 -10.51 2.77
C PRO A 29 7.32 -11.72 2.60
N ALA A 30 8.35 -11.80 3.44
CA ALA A 30 9.35 -12.86 3.35
C ALA A 30 8.76 -14.27 3.58
N ASP A 31 7.76 -14.37 4.46
CA ASP A 31 7.03 -15.61 4.69
C ASP A 31 6.24 -16.03 3.45
N TYR A 32 5.52 -15.11 2.79
CA TYR A 32 4.82 -15.38 1.52
C TYR A 32 5.78 -15.99 0.48
N ILE A 33 6.95 -15.37 0.27
CA ILE A 33 7.95 -15.88 -0.68
C ILE A 33 8.47 -17.26 -0.27
N ALA A 34 8.76 -17.47 1.02
CA ALA A 34 9.23 -18.77 1.51
C ALA A 34 8.17 -19.88 1.35
N HIS A 35 6.89 -19.56 1.58
CA HIS A 35 5.78 -20.49 1.36
C HIS A 35 5.59 -20.81 -0.12
N LEU A 36 5.68 -19.79 -0.99
CA LEU A 36 5.51 -19.97 -2.43
C LEU A 36 6.67 -20.77 -3.05
N ALA A 37 7.91 -20.55 -2.59
CA ALA A 37 9.06 -21.35 -2.98
C ALA A 37 8.92 -22.83 -2.56
N ARG A 38 8.42 -23.10 -1.33
CA ARG A 38 8.12 -24.48 -0.92
C ARG A 38 7.00 -25.11 -1.76
N ALA A 39 6.01 -24.33 -2.19
CA ALA A 39 4.97 -24.80 -3.08
C ALA A 39 5.54 -25.18 -4.46
N TYR A 40 6.42 -24.34 -5.02
CA TYR A 40 7.12 -24.61 -6.28
C TYR A 40 7.88 -25.95 -6.28
N GLU A 41 8.62 -26.24 -5.20
CA GLU A 41 9.37 -27.50 -5.09
C GLU A 41 8.48 -28.75 -5.04
N ARG A 42 7.26 -28.61 -4.50
CA ARG A 42 6.32 -29.72 -4.29
C ARG A 42 5.32 -29.89 -5.43
N GLU A 43 5.10 -28.86 -6.23
CA GLU A 43 4.10 -28.86 -7.30
C GLU A 43 4.45 -29.90 -8.38
N GLN A 44 3.46 -30.72 -8.74
CA GLN A 44 3.60 -31.82 -9.69
C GLN A 44 3.08 -31.45 -11.08
N SER A 45 2.10 -30.54 -11.16
CA SER A 45 1.56 -30.06 -12.42
C SER A 45 2.56 -29.11 -13.08
N PRO A 46 3.06 -29.41 -14.30
CA PRO A 46 4.02 -28.54 -14.98
C PRO A 46 3.48 -27.12 -15.18
N ALA A 47 2.21 -26.99 -15.60
CA ALA A 47 1.59 -25.69 -15.81
C ALA A 47 1.46 -24.87 -14.52
N ALA A 48 1.12 -25.51 -13.39
CA ALA A 48 1.01 -24.82 -12.11
C ALA A 48 2.41 -24.43 -11.57
N LYS A 49 3.41 -25.31 -11.76
CA LYS A 49 4.79 -25.05 -11.37
C LYS A 49 5.37 -23.85 -12.14
N ASP A 50 5.10 -23.77 -13.44
CA ASP A 50 5.49 -22.63 -14.28
C ASP A 50 4.80 -21.33 -13.83
N ALA A 51 3.52 -21.39 -13.49
CA ALA A 51 2.80 -20.22 -12.95
C ALA A 51 3.42 -19.72 -11.63
N ILE A 52 3.79 -20.63 -10.72
CA ILE A 52 4.47 -20.25 -9.47
C ILE A 52 5.85 -19.62 -9.78
N ALA A 53 6.61 -20.17 -10.73
CA ALA A 53 7.88 -19.59 -11.13
C ALA A 53 7.74 -18.16 -11.67
N GLN A 54 6.67 -17.88 -12.43
CA GLN A 54 6.37 -16.52 -12.90
C GLN A 54 6.07 -15.57 -11.75
N ILE A 55 5.30 -15.98 -10.75
CA ILE A 55 5.01 -15.14 -9.57
C ILE A 55 6.29 -14.84 -8.78
N LEU A 56 7.15 -15.84 -8.55
CA LEU A 56 8.43 -15.65 -7.86
C LEU A 56 9.36 -14.72 -8.64
N THR A 57 9.45 -14.90 -9.96
CA THR A 57 10.26 -14.05 -10.85
C THR A 57 9.75 -12.62 -10.84
N ASN A 58 8.44 -12.42 -10.96
CA ASN A 58 7.81 -11.11 -10.87
C ASN A 58 8.09 -10.43 -9.52
N SER A 59 7.98 -11.17 -8.41
CA SER A 59 8.29 -10.66 -7.07
C SER A 59 9.72 -10.16 -6.96
N LYS A 60 10.69 -10.89 -7.53
CA LYS A 60 12.10 -10.47 -7.56
C LYS A 60 12.28 -9.21 -8.41
N MET A 61 11.73 -9.20 -9.63
CA MET A 61 11.86 -8.07 -10.55
C MET A 61 11.22 -6.80 -9.99
N SER A 62 10.06 -6.91 -9.33
CA SER A 62 9.42 -5.78 -8.65
C SER A 62 10.28 -5.20 -7.54
N ALA A 63 10.84 -6.05 -6.68
CA ALA A 63 11.71 -5.64 -5.58
C ALA A 63 12.99 -4.95 -6.08
N GLU A 64 13.64 -5.49 -7.11
CA GLU A 64 14.86 -4.89 -7.68
C GLU A 64 14.56 -3.61 -8.48
N GLY A 65 13.45 -3.61 -9.23
CA GLY A 65 13.08 -2.52 -10.12
C GLY A 65 12.26 -1.40 -9.48
N HIS A 66 11.82 -1.56 -8.22
CA HIS A 66 10.88 -0.66 -7.54
C HIS A 66 9.64 -0.38 -8.40
N ARG A 67 9.03 -1.45 -8.93
CA ARG A 67 7.83 -1.41 -9.78
C ARG A 67 6.72 -2.26 -9.18
N PRO A 68 5.44 -1.85 -9.31
CA PRO A 68 4.36 -2.54 -8.64
C PRO A 68 4.29 -4.01 -9.08
N ILE A 69 4.11 -4.92 -8.11
CA ILE A 69 3.98 -6.36 -8.31
C ILE A 69 2.79 -6.69 -9.22
N CYS A 70 1.72 -5.93 -9.12
CA CYS A 70 0.50 -6.12 -9.88
C CYS A 70 0.12 -4.84 -10.59
N GLN A 71 -0.43 -4.97 -11.81
CA GLN A 71 -1.04 -3.85 -12.52
C GLN A 71 -2.25 -3.29 -11.75
N ASP A 72 -2.95 -4.12 -11.00
CA ASP A 72 -3.95 -3.68 -10.03
C ASP A 72 -3.30 -3.40 -8.68
N THR A 73 -3.03 -2.13 -8.41
CA THR A 73 -2.43 -1.68 -7.15
C THR A 73 -3.46 -1.54 -6.03
N GLY A 74 -4.69 -2.03 -6.22
CA GLY A 74 -5.69 -2.20 -5.18
C GLY A 74 -6.34 -0.91 -4.66
N ILE A 75 -7.21 -1.11 -3.66
CA ILE A 75 -7.90 -0.06 -2.91
C ILE A 75 -7.28 0.01 -1.51
N VAL A 76 -6.98 1.22 -1.06
CA VAL A 76 -6.36 1.43 0.25
C VAL A 76 -7.40 1.31 1.36
N ASN A 77 -7.15 0.39 2.30
CA ASN A 77 -7.94 0.25 3.53
C ASN A 77 -7.04 0.56 4.73
N VAL A 78 -7.41 1.55 5.53
CA VAL A 78 -6.64 1.96 6.70
C VAL A 78 -7.37 1.56 7.98
N PHE A 79 -6.73 0.72 8.79
CA PHE A 79 -7.21 0.35 10.12
C PHE A 79 -6.39 1.10 11.17
N LEU A 80 -6.96 2.14 11.75
CA LEU A 80 -6.26 2.97 12.72
C LEU A 80 -6.67 2.62 14.16
N LYS A 81 -5.68 2.42 15.04
CA LYS A 81 -5.86 2.31 16.49
C LYS A 81 -5.17 3.49 17.15
N VAL A 82 -5.96 4.41 17.70
CA VAL A 82 -5.45 5.64 18.33
C VAL A 82 -5.40 5.45 19.84
N GLY A 83 -4.21 5.58 20.43
CA GLY A 83 -4.05 5.57 21.88
C GLY A 83 -4.64 6.82 22.53
N MET A 84 -5.24 6.68 23.72
CA MET A 84 -5.92 7.79 24.42
C MET A 84 -5.00 8.98 24.77
N ASN A 85 -3.68 8.78 24.77
CA ASN A 85 -2.69 9.80 25.10
C ASN A 85 -2.03 10.45 23.87
N VAL A 86 -2.54 10.18 22.66
CA VAL A 86 -2.05 10.80 21.42
C VAL A 86 -2.58 12.23 21.32
N ARG A 87 -1.71 13.15 20.91
CA ARG A 87 -2.05 14.52 20.52
C ARG A 87 -1.60 14.75 19.09
N TRP A 88 -2.47 15.34 18.29
CA TRP A 88 -2.24 15.61 16.88
C TRP A 88 -1.69 17.02 16.71
N ASP A 89 -0.59 17.14 15.97
CA ASP A 89 0.12 18.42 15.72
C ASP A 89 0.11 18.79 14.24
N GLY A 90 -0.23 20.03 13.94
CA GLY A 90 -0.29 20.55 12.57
C GLY A 90 -1.42 19.97 11.71
N PHE A 91 -2.49 19.42 12.32
CA PHE A 91 -3.68 19.00 11.60
C PHE A 91 -4.64 20.19 11.39
N ASP A 92 -4.96 20.46 10.14
CA ASP A 92 -5.90 21.49 9.66
C ASP A 92 -7.26 20.90 9.24
N GLY A 93 -7.41 19.57 9.34
CA GLY A 93 -8.59 18.82 8.92
C GLY A 93 -8.72 17.51 9.70
N SER A 94 -9.48 16.58 9.12
CA SER A 94 -9.71 15.26 9.72
C SER A 94 -8.48 14.34 9.59
N LEU A 95 -8.48 13.23 10.34
CA LEU A 95 -7.50 12.16 10.12
C LEU A 95 -7.65 11.56 8.72
N ASP A 96 -8.87 11.48 8.20
CA ASP A 96 -9.16 10.97 6.86
C ASP A 96 -8.51 11.85 5.79
N ASP A 97 -8.52 13.17 5.95
CA ASP A 97 -7.84 14.10 5.02
C ASP A 97 -6.33 13.84 4.97
N ALA A 98 -5.71 13.63 6.14
CA ALA A 98 -4.29 13.28 6.23
C ALA A 98 -3.99 11.90 5.64
N ILE A 99 -4.88 10.93 5.85
CA ILE A 99 -4.76 9.58 5.26
C ILE A 99 -4.82 9.67 3.73
N ASN A 100 -5.83 10.35 3.20
CA ASN A 100 -6.04 10.50 1.77
C ASN A 100 -4.91 11.28 1.12
N GLU A 101 -4.33 12.26 1.80
CA GLU A 101 -3.12 12.92 1.30
C GLU A 101 -1.91 11.98 1.22
N GLY A 102 -1.73 11.08 2.21
CA GLY A 102 -0.72 10.02 2.12
C GLY A 102 -0.97 9.06 0.95
N VAL A 103 -2.22 8.66 0.73
CA VAL A 103 -2.62 7.83 -0.43
C VAL A 103 -2.31 8.55 -1.74
N ARG A 104 -2.73 9.81 -1.89
CA ARG A 104 -2.49 10.63 -3.09
C ARG A 104 -1.02 10.71 -3.44
N ARG A 105 -0.16 10.95 -2.45
CA ARG A 105 1.29 11.04 -2.61
C ARG A 105 1.88 9.69 -3.02
N ALA A 106 1.42 8.60 -2.42
CA ALA A 106 1.86 7.27 -2.81
C ALA A 106 1.51 6.97 -4.27
N TYR A 107 0.26 7.19 -4.67
CA TYR A 107 -0.18 6.81 -6.02
C TYR A 107 0.41 7.69 -7.11
N ASN A 108 0.67 8.96 -6.82
CA ASN A 108 1.30 9.91 -7.73
C ASN A 108 2.82 10.04 -7.54
N HIS A 109 3.47 9.09 -6.84
CA HIS A 109 4.91 9.15 -6.62
C HIS A 109 5.65 9.15 -7.97
N PRO A 110 6.57 10.11 -8.22
CA PRO A 110 7.18 10.30 -9.54
C PRO A 110 8.03 9.09 -9.97
N ASP A 111 8.71 8.45 -9.02
CA ASP A 111 9.59 7.31 -9.32
C ASP A 111 8.84 5.97 -9.43
N ASN A 112 7.60 5.90 -8.93
CA ASN A 112 6.80 4.68 -8.92
C ASN A 112 5.31 5.00 -8.85
N THR A 113 4.77 5.47 -9.98
CA THR A 113 3.34 5.76 -10.13
C THR A 113 2.51 4.48 -10.06
N LEU A 114 1.48 4.49 -9.21
CA LEU A 114 0.56 3.36 -9.02
C LEU A 114 -0.74 3.59 -9.83
N ARG A 115 -1.56 2.55 -9.98
CA ARG A 115 -2.79 2.62 -10.77
C ARG A 115 -3.96 3.14 -9.93
N ALA A 116 -4.44 4.34 -10.25
CA ALA A 116 -5.69 4.86 -9.70
C ALA A 116 -6.90 4.06 -10.20
N SER A 117 -7.54 3.32 -9.29
CA SER A 117 -8.62 2.37 -9.53
C SER A 117 -9.95 2.78 -8.90
N VAL A 118 -9.96 3.80 -8.04
CA VAL A 118 -11.16 4.33 -7.38
C VAL A 118 -11.96 5.27 -8.29
N VAL A 119 -13.28 5.19 -8.19
CA VAL A 119 -14.24 6.08 -8.87
C VAL A 119 -15.10 6.79 -7.83
N ALA A 120 -15.35 8.08 -8.03
CA ALA A 120 -16.04 8.94 -7.05
C ALA A 120 -17.56 8.62 -6.93
N ASP A 121 -18.22 8.37 -8.05
CA ASP A 121 -19.62 7.90 -8.08
C ASP A 121 -19.65 6.45 -8.59
N PRO A 122 -19.90 5.46 -7.74
CA PRO A 122 -19.91 4.07 -8.18
C PRO A 122 -21.12 3.71 -9.04
N GLN A 123 -22.20 4.49 -9.00
CA GLN A 123 -23.50 4.11 -9.56
C GLN A 123 -23.75 4.68 -10.96
N PHE A 124 -23.40 5.95 -11.19
CA PHE A 124 -23.70 6.60 -12.47
C PHE A 124 -22.43 7.05 -13.19
N GLU A 125 -21.85 8.18 -12.79
CA GLU A 125 -20.80 8.84 -13.58
C GLU A 125 -19.48 8.06 -13.60
N ARG A 126 -19.18 7.30 -12.54
CA ARG A 126 -17.99 6.44 -12.44
C ARG A 126 -16.69 7.15 -12.80
N LYS A 127 -16.60 8.44 -12.48
CA LYS A 127 -15.44 9.27 -12.75
C LYS A 127 -14.28 8.83 -11.85
N ASN A 128 -13.17 8.44 -12.46
CA ASN A 128 -11.95 8.06 -11.74
C ASN A 128 -11.40 9.25 -10.94
N THR A 129 -10.98 9.00 -9.70
CA THR A 129 -10.43 10.03 -8.80
C THR A 129 -9.02 10.47 -9.19
N LYS A 130 -8.34 9.68 -10.03
CA LYS A 130 -7.00 9.86 -10.59
C LYS A 130 -5.86 9.76 -9.58
N ASP A 131 -6.14 9.58 -8.30
CA ASP A 131 -5.15 9.47 -7.24
C ASP A 131 -5.42 8.32 -6.26
N ASN A 132 -6.43 7.49 -6.55
CA ASN A 132 -6.88 6.36 -5.73
C ASN A 132 -7.33 6.73 -4.31
N THR A 133 -7.48 8.03 -4.06
CA THR A 133 -8.14 8.57 -2.86
C THR A 133 -9.65 8.55 -3.06
N PRO A 134 -10.42 8.73 -1.98
CA PRO A 134 -11.86 8.52 -2.00
C PRO A 134 -12.54 9.53 -2.89
#